data_AF-A0A969Q1Y8-F1
#
_entry.id   AF-A0A969Q1Y8-F1
#
_cell.length_a   1.000
_cell.length_b   1.000
_cell.length_c   1.000
_cell.angle_alpha   90.00
_cell.angle_beta   90.00
_cell.angle_gamma   90.00
#
_symmetry.space_group_name_H-M   'P 1'
#
loop_
_entity.id
_entity.type
_entity.pdbx_description
1 polymer ?
#
loop_
_entity_poly.entity_id
_entity_poly.type
_entity_poly.pdbx_seq_one_letter_code
_entity_poly.pdbx_strand_id
1 'polypeptide(L)'
;MHAPTLQAFYDRTVPFLQQREAEHNMMLSVMMGRLRRQPDIAPIPVYNGWVESDAGAVVAAAIFADWRLIVSHAAAGYEAALAVLVEDAASAPIEALLLPAEFGAEAVNIWRVQTGQMLIEDFPMRVFRLDSVIPVPNVAGTMRYATLADEALMREWLAAFNREAFGETEIDEARITRSI
;
A
#
# COMPACT_ATOMS: atom_id res chain seq x y z
N MET A 1 5.25 -14.68 10.62
CA MET A 1 4.06 -15.10 11.37
C MET A 1 2.84 -14.42 10.76
N HIS A 2 1.84 -15.21 10.36
CA HIS A 2 0.56 -14.71 9.89
C HIS A 2 -0.30 -14.27 11.10
N ALA A 3 -0.96 -13.11 11.02
CA ALA A 3 -1.72 -12.57 12.13
C ALA A 3 -3.06 -13.31 12.34
N PRO A 4 -3.44 -13.66 13.59
CA PRO A 4 -4.75 -14.26 13.85
C PRO A 4 -5.89 -13.24 13.71
N THR A 5 -5.61 -11.95 13.91
CA THR A 5 -6.57 -10.84 13.69
C THR A 5 -5.83 -9.59 13.24
N LEU A 6 -6.55 -8.66 12.59
CA LEU A 6 -6.01 -7.34 12.26
C LEU A 6 -5.62 -6.53 13.51
N GLN A 7 -6.34 -6.68 14.62
CA GLN A 7 -5.99 -6.00 15.87
C GLN A 7 -4.65 -6.50 16.43
N ALA A 8 -4.43 -7.82 16.45
CA ALA A 8 -3.16 -8.39 16.90
C ALA A 8 -1.99 -7.95 16.00
N PHE A 9 -2.22 -7.88 14.68
CA PHE A 9 -1.25 -7.32 13.74
C PHE A 9 -0.92 -5.86 14.05
N TYR A 10 -1.94 -5.02 14.27
CA TYR A 10 -1.80 -3.62 14.60
C TYR A 10 -0.99 -3.43 15.88
N ASP A 11 -1.41 -4.06 16.97
CA ASP A 11 -0.77 -3.93 18.28
C ASP A 11 0.71 -4.34 18.22
N ARG A 12 1.02 -5.34 17.40
CA ARG A 12 2.38 -5.87 17.27
C ARG A 12 3.29 -5.02 16.39
N THR A 13 2.79 -4.54 15.25
CA THR A 13 3.62 -3.94 14.19
C THR A 13 3.70 -2.42 14.26
N VAL A 14 2.69 -1.74 14.80
CA VAL A 14 2.65 -0.27 14.82
C VAL A 14 3.85 0.38 15.52
N PRO A 15 4.33 -0.11 16.69
CA PRO A 15 5.53 0.46 17.32
C PRO A 15 6.78 0.38 16.44
N PHE A 16 6.88 -0.62 15.57
CA PHE A 16 7.94 -0.74 14.58
C PHE A 16 7.69 0.20 13.39
N LEU A 17 6.49 0.19 12.83
CA LEU A 17 6.15 0.99 11.64
C LEU A 17 6.26 2.50 11.90
N GLN A 18 5.92 2.97 13.11
CA GLN A 18 5.99 4.39 13.48
C GLN A 18 7.42 4.95 13.54
N GLN A 19 8.45 4.10 13.64
CA GLN A 19 9.84 4.56 13.63
C GLN A 19 10.21 5.21 12.28
N ARG A 20 9.51 4.82 11.21
CA ARG A 20 9.63 5.35 9.85
C ARG A 20 8.24 5.60 9.28
N GLU A 21 7.46 6.42 9.98
CA GLU A 21 6.05 6.66 9.68
C GLU A 21 5.82 7.10 8.24
N ALA A 22 6.66 7.99 7.72
CA ALA A 22 6.53 8.49 6.35
C ALA A 22 6.62 7.32 5.35
N GLU A 23 7.62 6.46 5.47
CA GLU A 23 7.83 5.30 4.61
C GLU A 23 6.74 4.23 4.78
N HIS A 24 6.12 4.18 5.95
CA HIS A 24 5.06 3.21 6.27
C HIS A 24 3.65 3.81 6.20
N ASN A 25 3.48 5.02 5.66
CA ASN A 25 2.22 5.77 5.74
C ASN A 25 1.04 5.00 5.12
N MET A 26 1.27 4.29 4.02
CA MET A 26 0.24 3.56 3.30
C MET A 26 -0.22 2.37 4.11
N MET A 27 0.72 1.63 4.70
CA MET A 27 0.40 0.49 5.57
C MET A 27 -0.41 0.94 6.80
N LEU A 28 0.05 2.00 7.47
CA LEU A 28 -0.63 2.58 8.62
C LEU A 28 -2.05 3.05 8.27
N SER A 29 -2.21 3.72 7.12
CA SER A 29 -3.50 4.22 6.64
C SER A 29 -4.46 3.09 6.29
N VAL A 30 -3.99 2.06 5.58
CA VAL A 30 -4.81 0.88 5.23
C VAL A 30 -5.26 0.14 6.48
N MET A 31 -4.36 -0.12 7.44
CA MET A 31 -4.73 -0.75 8.71
C MET A 31 -5.79 0.06 9.44
N MET A 32 -5.58 1.38 9.59
CA MET A 32 -6.52 2.25 10.29
C MET A 32 -7.88 2.30 9.59
N GLY A 33 -7.88 2.36 8.24
CA GLY A 33 -9.10 2.29 7.44
C GLY A 33 -9.87 0.99 7.65
N ARG A 34 -9.16 -0.14 7.73
CA ARG A 34 -9.77 -1.46 8.00
C ARG A 34 -10.32 -1.57 9.43
N LEU A 35 -9.58 -1.10 10.43
CA LEU A 35 -10.02 -1.10 11.84
C LEU A 35 -11.26 -0.22 12.07
N ARG A 36 -11.41 0.87 11.29
CA ARG A 36 -12.55 1.79 11.41
C ARG A 36 -13.78 1.36 10.62
N ARG A 37 -13.64 0.48 9.61
CA ARG A 37 -14.78 0.01 8.81
C ARG A 37 -15.59 -1.04 9.56
N GLN A 38 -16.92 -0.90 9.54
CA GLN A 38 -17.83 -2.00 9.86
C GLN A 38 -17.80 -3.06 8.75
N PRO A 39 -18.05 -4.34 9.06
CA PRO A 39 -17.74 -5.51 8.22
C PRO A 39 -18.50 -5.66 6.87
N ASP A 40 -19.24 -4.64 6.41
CA ASP A 40 -20.21 -4.77 5.31
C ASP A 40 -19.61 -4.61 3.90
N ILE A 41 -18.30 -4.44 3.76
CA ILE A 41 -17.62 -4.49 2.46
C ILE A 41 -17.09 -5.90 2.26
N ALA A 42 -17.45 -6.53 1.13
CA ALA A 42 -17.12 -7.91 0.77
C ALA A 42 -15.70 -8.33 1.20
N PRO A 43 -15.49 -9.59 1.63
CA PRO A 43 -14.21 -10.06 2.14
C PRO A 43 -13.15 -10.02 1.03
N ILE A 44 -12.43 -8.91 0.95
CA ILE A 44 -11.17 -8.83 0.22
C ILE A 44 -10.21 -9.80 0.93
N PRO A 45 -9.47 -10.66 0.21
CA PRO A 45 -8.44 -11.51 0.83
C PRO A 45 -7.57 -10.63 1.73
N VAL A 46 -7.50 -10.96 3.02
CA VAL A 46 -6.73 -10.16 3.97
C VAL A 46 -5.49 -10.95 4.32
N TYR A 47 -4.35 -10.52 3.79
CA TYR A 47 -3.06 -10.95 4.32
C TYR A 47 -2.51 -9.85 5.21
N ASN A 48 -2.16 -10.19 6.45
CA ASN A 48 -1.32 -9.36 7.32
C ASN A 48 -0.30 -10.28 7.99
N GLY A 49 0.99 -10.02 7.79
CA GLY A 49 2.07 -10.85 8.30
C GLY A 49 3.25 -10.01 8.75
N TRP A 50 4.00 -10.49 9.74
CA TRP A 50 5.24 -9.85 10.17
C TRP A 50 6.32 -10.88 10.47
N VAL A 51 7.56 -10.42 10.47
CA VAL A 51 8.74 -11.22 10.80
C VAL A 51 9.37 -10.63 12.05
N GLU A 52 9.81 -11.52 12.94
CA GLU A 52 10.55 -11.16 14.15
C GLU A 52 11.96 -11.71 14.06
N SER A 53 12.92 -10.97 14.62
CA SER A 53 14.24 -11.52 14.91
C SER A 53 14.17 -12.54 16.04
N ASP A 54 15.25 -13.30 16.24
CA ASP A 54 15.38 -14.22 17.38
C ASP A 54 15.23 -13.53 18.75
N ALA A 55 15.51 -12.22 18.81
CA ALA A 55 15.32 -11.41 20.00
C ALA A 55 13.86 -10.94 20.21
N GLY A 56 12.94 -11.34 19.33
CA GLY A 56 11.52 -10.96 19.39
C GLY A 56 11.25 -9.52 18.97
N ALA A 57 12.14 -8.89 18.19
CA ALA A 57 11.88 -7.56 17.62
C ALA A 57 11.28 -7.71 16.22
N VAL A 58 10.23 -6.94 15.90
CA VAL A 58 9.69 -6.90 14.53
C VAL A 58 10.75 -6.31 13.61
N VAL A 59 11.06 -7.01 12.52
CA VAL A 59 12.06 -6.60 11.52
C VAL A 59 11.44 -6.25 10.18
N ALA A 60 10.29 -6.81 9.86
CA ALA A 60 9.51 -6.49 8.67
C ALA A 60 8.02 -6.81 8.89
N ALA A 61 7.15 -6.14 8.15
CA ALA A 61 5.73 -6.41 8.10
C ALA A 61 5.22 -6.30 6.66
N ALA A 62 4.15 -7.02 6.34
CA ALA A 62 3.48 -6.91 5.07
C ALA A 62 1.95 -6.96 5.23
N ILE A 63 1.27 -6.23 4.35
CA ILE A 63 -0.18 -6.27 4.19
C ILE A 63 -0.53 -6.46 2.72
N PHE A 64 -1.57 -7.22 2.43
CA PHE A 64 -2.14 -7.25 1.09
C PHE A 64 -3.22 -6.18 0.97
N ALA A 65 -3.14 -5.31 -0.02
CA ALA A 65 -4.15 -4.31 -0.33
C ALA A 65 -4.15 -3.96 -1.82
N ASP A 66 -5.35 -3.91 -2.42
CA ASP A 66 -5.54 -3.57 -3.84
C ASP A 66 -4.63 -4.41 -4.76
N TRP A 67 -4.67 -5.73 -4.56
CA TRP A 67 -3.89 -6.74 -5.32
C TRP A 67 -2.36 -6.62 -5.18
N ARG A 68 -1.89 -5.75 -4.28
CA ARG A 68 -0.46 -5.55 -3.99
C ARG A 68 -0.11 -6.12 -2.63
N LEU A 69 1.04 -6.79 -2.54
CA LEU A 69 1.70 -7.04 -1.26
C LEU A 69 2.56 -5.83 -0.92
N ILE A 70 2.14 -5.06 0.07
CA ILE A 70 2.85 -3.89 0.57
C ILE A 70 3.77 -4.37 1.69
N VAL A 71 5.08 -4.21 1.51
CA VAL A 71 6.11 -4.63 2.46
C VAL A 71 6.75 -3.40 3.09
N SER A 72 6.90 -3.42 4.41
CA SER A 72 7.51 -2.34 5.17
C SER A 72 8.98 -2.16 4.78
N HIS A 73 9.50 -0.96 5.02
CA HIS A 73 10.95 -0.81 5.16
C HIS A 73 11.41 -1.65 6.35
N ALA A 74 12.56 -2.31 6.22
CA ALA A 74 13.10 -3.14 7.28
C ALA A 74 14.42 -2.64 7.84
N ALA A 75 14.78 -3.22 8.97
CA ALA A 75 16.10 -3.18 9.56
C ALA A 75 17.05 -4.20 8.87
N ALA A 76 18.25 -4.40 9.43
CA ALA A 76 19.22 -5.38 8.93
C ALA A 76 18.62 -6.79 8.78
N GLY A 77 19.01 -7.52 7.72
CA GLY A 77 18.50 -8.86 7.42
C GLY A 77 17.18 -8.88 6.64
N TYR A 78 16.91 -7.82 5.86
CA TYR A 78 15.65 -7.66 5.14
C TYR A 78 15.38 -8.77 4.12
N GLU A 79 16.42 -9.26 3.45
CA GLU A 79 16.30 -10.25 2.38
C GLU A 79 15.67 -11.55 2.90
N ALA A 80 16.13 -12.00 4.07
CA ALA A 80 15.56 -13.17 4.74
C ALA A 80 14.11 -12.91 5.20
N ALA A 81 13.83 -11.73 5.74
CA ALA A 81 12.48 -11.37 6.16
C ALA A 81 11.52 -11.26 4.97
N LEU A 82 11.97 -10.69 3.85
CA LEU A 82 11.22 -10.57 2.61
C LEU A 82 10.91 -11.96 2.03
N ALA A 83 11.89 -12.86 2.00
CA ALA A 83 11.68 -14.24 1.56
C ALA A 83 10.60 -14.95 2.39
N VAL A 84 10.63 -14.80 3.71
CA VAL A 84 9.61 -15.37 4.60
C VAL A 84 8.22 -14.76 4.35
N LEU A 85 8.13 -13.44 4.15
CA LEU A 85 6.87 -12.77 3.88
C LEU A 85 6.27 -13.15 2.53
N VAL A 86 7.10 -13.22 1.48
CA VAL A 86 6.64 -13.63 0.14
C VAL A 86 6.15 -15.07 0.15
N GLU A 87 6.87 -15.97 0.83
CA GLU A 87 6.50 -17.39 0.93
C GLU A 87 5.16 -17.55 1.66
N ASP A 88 5.00 -16.89 2.82
CA ASP A 88 3.78 -16.92 3.62
C ASP A 88 2.60 -16.25 2.90
N ALA A 89 2.85 -15.24 2.05
CA ALA A 89 1.83 -14.55 1.29
C ALA A 89 1.51 -15.19 -0.07
N ALA A 90 2.26 -16.21 -0.52
CA ALA A 90 2.19 -16.77 -1.88
C ALA A 90 0.81 -17.34 -2.27
N SER A 91 -0.04 -17.68 -1.28
CA SER A 91 -1.42 -18.11 -1.54
C SER A 91 -2.40 -16.97 -1.79
N ALA A 92 -2.02 -15.73 -1.49
CA ALA A 92 -2.82 -14.55 -1.80
C ALA A 92 -2.72 -14.21 -3.30
N PRO A 93 -3.77 -13.62 -3.90
CA PRO A 93 -3.78 -13.23 -5.31
C PRO A 93 -2.96 -11.95 -5.52
N ILE A 94 -1.64 -12.05 -5.33
CA ILE A 94 -0.71 -10.93 -5.45
C ILE A 94 -0.37 -10.72 -6.92
N GLU A 95 -0.65 -9.51 -7.41
CA GLU A 95 -0.32 -9.09 -8.77
C GLU A 95 0.93 -8.20 -8.80
N ALA A 96 1.25 -7.54 -7.68
CA ALA A 96 2.43 -6.68 -7.57
C ALA A 96 2.97 -6.60 -6.14
N LEU A 97 4.25 -6.25 -6.03
CA LEU A 97 4.90 -5.94 -4.76
C LEU A 97 5.13 -4.43 -4.66
N LEU A 98 4.84 -3.86 -3.49
CA LEU A 98 5.18 -2.48 -3.16
C LEU A 98 6.15 -2.49 -1.98
N LEU A 99 7.41 -2.15 -2.24
CA LEU A 99 8.51 -2.22 -1.26
C LEU A 99 9.55 -1.11 -1.52
N PRO A 100 10.50 -0.86 -0.60
CA PRO A 100 11.55 0.13 -0.82
C PRO A 100 12.41 -0.22 -2.05
N ALA A 101 12.66 0.79 -2.90
CA ALA A 101 13.23 0.60 -4.24
C ALA A 101 14.62 -0.07 -4.21
N GLU A 102 15.42 0.18 -3.18
CA GLU A 102 16.75 -0.40 -3.01
C GLU A 102 16.74 -1.94 -2.93
N PHE A 103 15.59 -2.56 -2.64
CA PHE A 103 15.44 -4.01 -2.57
C PHE A 103 14.70 -4.61 -3.78
N GLY A 104 14.38 -3.81 -4.80
CA GLY A 104 13.62 -4.26 -5.96
C GLY A 104 14.24 -5.45 -6.69
N ALA A 105 15.54 -5.41 -6.96
CA ALA A 105 16.24 -6.50 -7.64
C ALA A 105 16.19 -7.82 -6.84
N GLU A 106 16.32 -7.73 -5.52
CA GLU A 106 16.25 -8.90 -4.65
C GLU A 106 14.83 -9.45 -4.57
N ALA A 107 13.82 -8.58 -4.48
CA ALA A 107 12.42 -8.96 -4.50
C ALA A 107 12.05 -9.74 -5.78
N VAL A 108 12.56 -9.31 -6.95
CA VAL A 108 12.37 -10.01 -8.22
C VAL A 108 12.95 -11.43 -8.15
N ASN A 109 14.15 -11.59 -7.59
CA ASN A 109 14.78 -12.90 -7.45
C ASN A 109 14.01 -13.81 -6.50
N ILE A 110 13.65 -13.31 -5.31
CA ILE A 110 12.87 -14.04 -4.30
C ILE A 110 11.53 -14.48 -4.88
N TRP A 111 10.79 -13.56 -5.49
CA TRP A 111 9.48 -13.85 -6.08
C TRP A 111 9.58 -14.92 -7.15
N ARG A 112 10.58 -14.81 -8.04
CA ARG A 112 10.80 -15.79 -9.11
C ARG A 112 11.13 -17.17 -8.56
N VAL A 113 11.98 -17.26 -7.55
CA VAL A 113 12.36 -18.54 -6.92
C VAL A 113 11.16 -19.20 -6.25
N GLN A 114 10.32 -18.43 -5.55
CA GLN A 114 9.23 -18.98 -4.74
C GLN A 114 7.96 -19.26 -5.54
N THR A 115 7.64 -18.43 -6.53
CA THR A 115 6.37 -18.52 -7.27
C THR A 115 6.54 -19.02 -8.71
N GLY A 116 7.77 -18.99 -9.25
CA GLY A 116 8.05 -19.24 -10.67
C GLY A 116 7.62 -18.11 -11.62
N GLN A 117 7.00 -17.04 -11.10
CA GLN A 117 6.51 -15.92 -11.90
C GLN A 117 7.57 -14.82 -12.01
N MET A 118 7.45 -13.96 -13.02
CA MET A 118 8.32 -12.79 -13.15
C MET A 118 7.63 -11.53 -12.66
N LEU A 119 8.38 -10.67 -11.98
CA LEU A 119 8.00 -9.29 -11.70
C LEU A 119 8.74 -8.37 -12.68
N ILE A 120 8.07 -7.33 -13.12
CA ILE A 120 8.64 -6.26 -13.93
C ILE A 120 8.54 -5.00 -13.08
N GLU A 121 9.60 -4.19 -13.06
CA GLU A 121 9.55 -2.88 -12.43
C GLU A 121 8.50 -2.02 -13.14
N ASP A 122 7.55 -1.49 -12.38
CA ASP A 122 6.52 -0.60 -12.88
C ASP A 122 7.04 0.85 -12.88
N PHE A 123 6.63 1.67 -11.89
CA PHE A 123 7.07 3.06 -11.77
C PHE A 123 7.66 3.36 -10.37
N PRO A 124 8.86 3.95 -10.29
CA PRO A 124 9.45 4.31 -9.00
C PRO A 124 8.68 5.45 -8.33
N MET A 125 8.04 5.15 -7.21
CA MET A 125 7.30 6.14 -6.42
C MET A 125 8.18 6.78 -5.34
N ARG A 126 7.87 8.03 -5.00
CA ARG A 126 8.49 8.75 -3.87
C ARG A 126 7.49 8.96 -2.76
N VAL A 127 7.97 8.75 -1.53
CA VAL A 127 7.28 9.16 -0.32
C VAL A 127 7.76 10.56 0.04
N PHE A 128 6.82 11.48 0.28
CA PHE A 128 7.11 12.84 0.72
C PHE A 128 6.73 12.99 2.19
N ARG A 129 7.62 13.62 2.96
CA ARG A 129 7.37 13.99 4.35
C ARG A 129 7.14 15.49 4.44
N LEU A 130 6.10 15.90 5.16
CA LEU A 130 5.84 17.29 5.46
C LEU A 130 6.68 17.70 6.67
N ASP A 131 7.70 18.52 6.45
CA ASP A 131 8.53 19.04 7.55
C ASP A 131 7.99 20.37 8.11
N SER A 132 7.34 21.18 7.28
CA SER A 132 6.75 22.46 7.69
C SER A 132 5.58 22.85 6.80
N VAL A 133 4.64 23.60 7.37
CA VAL A 133 3.50 24.17 6.64
C VAL A 133 3.78 25.64 6.37
N ILE A 134 3.73 26.04 5.10
CA ILE A 134 3.75 27.44 4.69
C ILE A 134 2.29 27.88 4.51
N PRO A 135 1.76 28.82 5.31
CA PRO A 135 0.40 29.29 5.15
C PRO A 135 0.19 29.91 3.77
N VAL A 136 -0.91 29.54 3.11
CA VAL A 136 -1.33 30.15 1.84
C VAL A 136 -2.43 31.17 2.09
N PRO A 137 -2.50 32.27 1.31
CA PRO A 137 -3.61 33.20 1.39
C PRO A 137 -4.94 32.50 1.14
N ASN A 138 -5.99 32.95 1.83
CA ASN A 138 -7.33 32.44 1.58
C ASN A 138 -7.77 32.77 0.16
N VAL A 139 -8.44 31.81 -0.48
CA VAL A 139 -9.12 32.01 -1.77
C VAL A 139 -10.60 32.28 -1.53
N ALA A 140 -11.24 33.00 -2.45
CA ALA A 140 -12.69 33.15 -2.44
C ALA A 140 -13.35 31.81 -2.74
N GLY A 141 -14.16 31.31 -1.81
CA GLY A 141 -14.88 30.04 -1.94
C GLY A 141 -14.96 29.29 -0.62
N THR A 142 -15.78 28.24 -0.60
CA THR A 142 -15.92 27.34 0.55
C THR A 142 -15.96 25.91 0.06
N MET A 143 -15.31 24.99 0.79
CA MET A 143 -15.49 23.56 0.54
C MET A 143 -16.97 23.19 0.76
N ARG A 144 -17.51 22.36 -0.13
CA ARG A 144 -18.81 21.71 0.05
C ARG A 144 -18.63 20.22 -0.17
N TYR A 145 -19.53 19.43 0.42
CA TYR A 145 -19.57 18.01 0.09
C TYR A 145 -19.91 17.80 -1.38
N ALA A 146 -19.26 16.82 -1.98
CA ALA A 146 -19.65 16.32 -3.29
C ALA A 146 -21.01 15.60 -3.17
N THR A 147 -21.81 15.71 -4.22
CA THR A 147 -23.10 15.05 -4.38
C THR A 147 -23.07 14.24 -5.68
N LEU A 148 -24.09 13.41 -5.92
CA LEU A 148 -24.20 12.67 -7.19
C LEU A 148 -24.25 13.58 -8.43
N ALA A 149 -24.68 14.85 -8.27
CA ALA A 149 -24.65 15.82 -9.37
C ALA A 149 -23.22 16.17 -9.83
N ASP A 150 -22.20 15.89 -9.01
CA ASP A 150 -20.79 16.16 -9.32
C ASP A 150 -20.11 15.02 -10.08
N GLU A 151 -20.80 13.90 -10.31
CA GLU A 151 -20.21 12.71 -10.93
C GLU A 151 -19.58 13.01 -12.30
N ALA A 152 -20.31 13.75 -13.16
CA ALA A 152 -19.81 14.11 -14.49
C ALA A 152 -18.51 14.93 -14.41
N LEU A 153 -18.44 15.88 -13.47
CA LEU A 153 -17.25 16.70 -13.23
C LEU A 153 -16.07 15.85 -12.73
N MET A 154 -16.33 14.92 -11.79
CA MET A 154 -15.30 14.03 -11.25
C MET A 154 -14.72 13.11 -12.32
N ARG A 155 -15.57 12.56 -13.21
CA ARG A 155 -15.12 11.73 -14.34
C ARG A 155 -14.25 12.52 -15.30
N GLU A 156 -14.65 13.76 -15.61
CA GLU A 156 -13.87 14.66 -16.47
C GLU A 156 -12.50 14.96 -15.87
N TRP A 157 -12.44 15.32 -14.59
CA TRP A 157 -11.18 15.61 -13.89
C TRP A 157 -10.28 14.39 -13.81
N LEU A 158 -10.83 13.21 -13.52
CA LEU A 158 -10.04 11.98 -13.47
C LEU A 158 -9.46 11.63 -14.85
N ALA A 159 -10.23 11.81 -15.91
CA ALA A 159 -9.76 11.61 -17.28
C ALA A 159 -8.67 12.62 -17.68
N ALA A 160 -8.85 13.90 -17.35
CA ALA A 160 -7.87 14.95 -17.62
C ALA A 160 -6.57 14.70 -16.85
N PHE A 161 -6.66 14.38 -15.56
CA PHE A 161 -5.51 14.05 -14.73
C PHE A 161 -4.72 12.86 -15.28
N ASN A 162 -5.38 11.75 -15.61
CA ASN A 162 -4.67 10.56 -16.12
C ASN A 162 -3.92 10.85 -17.43
N ARG A 163 -4.54 11.62 -18.33
CA ARG A 163 -3.90 12.03 -19.59
C ARG A 163 -2.70 12.94 -19.34
N GLU A 164 -2.81 13.92 -18.45
CA GLU A 164 -1.74 14.88 -18.17
C GLU A 164 -0.58 14.27 -17.36
N ALA A 165 -0.90 13.47 -16.34
CA ALA A 165 0.08 12.93 -15.41
C ALA A 165 0.77 11.67 -15.96
N PHE A 166 0.04 10.81 -16.68
CA PHE A 166 0.53 9.49 -17.10
C PHE A 166 0.57 9.30 -18.62
N GLY A 167 0.06 10.25 -19.41
CA GLY A 167 -0.01 10.11 -20.86
C GLY A 167 -1.01 9.06 -21.33
N GLU A 168 -1.91 8.59 -20.45
CA GLU A 168 -2.94 7.61 -20.78
C GLU A 168 -3.90 8.20 -21.84
N THR A 169 -4.00 7.54 -23.00
CA THR A 169 -4.86 7.98 -24.11
C THR A 169 -6.22 7.28 -24.13
N GLU A 170 -6.33 6.12 -23.49
CA GLU A 170 -7.58 5.38 -23.31
C GLU A 170 -7.96 5.37 -21.83
N ILE A 171 -9.22 5.72 -21.56
CA ILE A 171 -9.79 5.63 -20.22
C ILE A 171 -10.20 4.18 -20.00
N ASP A 172 -9.56 3.49 -19.07
CA ASP A 172 -10.09 2.21 -18.57
C ASP A 172 -11.35 2.49 -17.73
N GLU A 173 -12.51 2.49 -18.39
CA GLU A 173 -13.81 2.72 -17.75
C GLU A 173 -14.11 1.67 -16.66
N ALA A 174 -13.56 0.45 -16.78
CA ALA A 174 -13.71 -0.57 -15.75
C ALA A 174 -12.88 -0.24 -14.50
N ARG A 175 -11.68 0.32 -14.66
CA ARG A 175 -10.86 0.85 -13.55
C ARG A 175 -11.53 2.05 -12.88
N ILE A 176 -12.06 2.99 -13.66
CA ILE A 176 -12.77 4.16 -13.13
C ILE A 176 -14.01 3.72 -12.36
N THR A 177 -14.84 2.83 -12.91
CA THR A 177 -16.07 2.36 -12.27
C THR A 177 -15.81 1.53 -11.00
N ARG A 178 -14.63 0.92 -10.85
CA ARG A 178 -14.22 0.25 -9.60
C ARG A 178 -13.72 1.23 -8.52
N SER A 179 -13.43 2.48 -8.90
CA SER A 179 -12.81 3.50 -8.04
C SER A 179 -13.80 4.55 -7.49
N ILE A 180 -15.00 4.65 -8.06
CA ILE A 180 -16.12 5.52 -7.63
C ILE A 180 -17.25 4.67 -7.05
#